data_AF-A0A9D6DKF9-F1
#
_entry.id   AF-A0A9D6DKF9-F1
#
_cell.length_a   1.000
_cell.length_b   1.000
_cell.length_c   1.000
_cell.angle_alpha   90.00
_cell.angle_beta   90.00
_cell.angle_gamma   90.00
#
_symmetry.space_group_name_H-M   'P 1'
#
loop_
_entity.id
_entity.type
_entity.pdbx_description
1 polymer ?
#
loop_
_entity_poly.entity_id
_entity_poly.type
_entity_poly.pdbx_seq_one_letter_code
_entity_poly.pdbx_strand_id
1 'polypeptide(L)'
;MPADRYTNLVLTVIALALVVIAVRPWIPDVTPAAAQTEAAKYEVSVPKSWGKYVAYSNNNLLLEASDGSWRIVDVEGKAPDYPKVKVLIRWQ
;
A
#
# COMPACT_ATOMS: atom_id res chain seq x y z
N MET A 1 38.48 -50.87 -0.21
CA MET A 1 38.21 -49.48 -0.65
C MET A 1 36.84 -49.00 -0.15
N PRO A 2 36.67 -48.70 1.15
CA PRO A 2 35.44 -48.10 1.68
C PRO A 2 35.38 -46.57 1.46
N ALA A 3 36.53 -45.89 1.34
CA ALA A 3 36.62 -44.45 1.12
C ALA A 3 35.90 -43.99 -0.16
N ASP A 4 36.03 -44.73 -1.25
CA ASP A 4 35.39 -44.39 -2.53
C ASP A 4 33.86 -44.41 -2.47
N ARG A 5 33.30 -45.29 -1.63
CA ARG A 5 31.83 -45.35 -1.43
C ARG A 5 31.33 -44.14 -0.65
N TYR A 6 32.07 -43.69 0.36
CA TYR A 6 31.75 -42.48 1.12
C TYR A 6 31.85 -41.23 0.24
N THR A 7 32.91 -41.09 -0.54
CA THR A 7 33.09 -39.96 -1.46
C THR A 7 31.97 -39.89 -2.49
N ASN A 8 31.61 -41.02 -3.10
CA ASN A 8 30.51 -41.07 -4.05
C ASN A 8 29.16 -40.70 -3.41
N LEU A 9 28.92 -41.13 -2.17
CA LEU A 9 27.69 -40.81 -1.44
C LEU A 9 27.60 -39.30 -1.16
N VAL A 10 28.69 -38.69 -0.68
CA VAL A 10 28.77 -37.24 -0.42
C VAL A 10 28.52 -36.46 -1.71
N LEU A 11 29.17 -36.84 -2.81
CA LEU A 11 28.98 -36.17 -4.11
C LEU A 11 27.55 -36.29 -4.62
N THR A 12 26.90 -37.45 -4.41
CA THR A 12 25.50 -37.66 -4.82
C THR A 12 24.55 -36.78 -4.02
N VAL A 13 24.77 -36.64 -2.71
CA VAL A 13 23.97 -35.75 -1.85
C VAL A 13 24.12 -34.29 -2.27
N ILE A 14 25.35 -33.85 -2.55
CA ILE A 14 25.62 -32.48 -3.02
C ILE A 14 24.93 -32.24 -4.37
N ALA A 15 25.03 -33.18 -5.31
CA ALA A 15 24.39 -33.07 -6.61
C ALA A 15 22.86 -32.94 -6.48
N LEU A 16 22.23 -33.75 -5.61
CA LEU A 16 20.80 -33.65 -5.32
C LEU A 16 20.41 -32.29 -4.73
N ALA A 17 21.19 -31.78 -3.77
CA ALA A 17 20.93 -30.47 -3.16
C ALA A 17 20.99 -29.34 -4.19
N LEU A 18 21.96 -29.38 -5.11
CA LEU A 18 22.10 -28.39 -6.18
C LEU A 18 20.93 -28.44 -7.16
N VAL A 19 20.42 -29.64 -7.49
CA VAL A 19 19.23 -29.80 -8.33
C VAL A 19 18.00 -29.18 -7.67
N VAL A 20 17.79 -29.42 -6.37
CA VAL A 20 16.65 -28.83 -5.63
C VAL A 20 16.73 -27.30 -5.61
N ILE A 21 17.93 -26.73 -5.41
CA ILE A 21 18.14 -25.28 -5.43
C ILE A 21 17.88 -24.70 -6.83
N ALA A 22 18.30 -25.40 -7.89
CA ALA A 22 18.09 -24.96 -9.27
C ALA A 22 16.61 -24.96 -9.67
N VAL A 23 15.79 -25.85 -9.09
CA VAL A 23 14.35 -25.94 -9.37
C VAL A 23 13.53 -24.92 -8.56
N ARG A 24 13.99 -24.50 -7.37
CA ARG A 24 13.26 -23.53 -6.50
C ARG A 24 12.75 -22.27 -7.19
N PRO A 25 13.50 -21.57 -8.08
CA PRO A 25 13.03 -20.36 -8.75
C PRO A 25 11.80 -20.56 -9.64
N TRP A 26 11.52 -21.80 -10.05
CA TRP A 26 10.42 -22.17 -10.92
C TRP A 26 9.18 -22.61 -10.13
N ILE A 27 9.31 -22.73 -8.81
CA ILE A 27 8.21 -23.03 -7.90
C ILE A 27 7.70 -21.68 -7.40
N PRO A 28 6.51 -21.21 -7.84
CA PRO A 28 5.96 -19.96 -7.35
C PRO A 28 5.73 -20.06 -5.85
N ASP A 29 6.25 -19.11 -5.09
CA ASP A 29 5.87 -18.96 -3.69
C ASP A 29 4.37 -18.68 -3.63
N VAL A 30 3.62 -19.58 -2.98
CA VAL A 30 2.18 -19.40 -2.68
C VAL A 30 1.95 -18.45 -1.52
N THR A 31 2.98 -17.72 -1.07
CA THR A 31 2.80 -16.64 -0.12
C THR A 31 1.95 -15.57 -0.79
N PRO A 32 0.74 -15.27 -0.30
CA PRO A 32 -0.02 -14.14 -0.81
C PRO A 32 0.88 -12.92 -0.69
N ALA A 33 1.07 -12.20 -1.80
CA ALA A 33 1.72 -10.90 -1.75
C ALA A 33 0.99 -10.11 -0.66
N ALA A 34 1.72 -9.70 0.38
CA ALA A 34 1.17 -8.82 1.40
C ALA A 34 0.84 -7.49 0.71
N ALA A 35 -0.38 -7.39 0.17
CA ALA A 35 -0.95 -6.18 -0.39
C ALA A 35 -1.30 -5.16 0.72
N GLN A 36 -0.65 -5.28 1.88
CA GLN A 36 -0.92 -4.54 3.10
C GLN A 36 0.33 -3.78 3.50
N THR A 37 0.69 -2.77 2.72
CA THR A 37 1.05 -1.51 3.35
C THR A 37 -0.25 -0.83 3.77
N GLU A 38 -0.68 -1.09 5.01
CA GLU A 38 -1.85 -0.45 5.65
C GLU A 38 -1.64 1.05 5.95
N ALA A 39 -0.44 1.58 5.73
CA ALA A 39 -0.19 3.01 5.85
C ALA A 39 -0.74 3.73 4.61
N ALA A 40 -1.89 4.39 4.78
CA ALA A 40 -2.38 5.33 3.79
C ALA A 40 -1.26 6.35 3.50
N LYS A 41 -0.95 6.56 2.21
CA LYS A 41 0.06 7.55 1.78
C LYS A 41 -0.18 8.93 2.40
N TYR A 42 -1.45 9.24 2.64
CA TYR A 42 -1.90 10.44 3.35
C TYR A 42 -3.04 10.06 4.29
N GLU A 43 -2.85 10.26 5.59
CA GLU A 43 -3.92 10.23 6.58
C GLU A 43 -4.33 11.68 6.86
N VAL A 44 -5.59 12.01 6.62
CA VAL A 44 -6.09 13.39 6.73
C VAL A 44 -7.26 13.40 7.70
N SER A 45 -7.07 14.07 8.84
CA SER A 45 -8.14 14.31 9.80
C SER A 45 -9.00 15.47 9.33
N VAL A 46 -10.17 15.16 8.74
CA VAL A 46 -11.13 16.17 8.30
C VAL A 46 -12.10 16.49 9.44
N PRO A 47 -12.20 17.75 9.92
CA PRO A 47 -13.16 18.12 10.97
C PRO A 47 -14.61 17.85 10.54
N LYS A 48 -15.40 17.22 11.41
CA LYS A 48 -16.84 16.99 11.16
C LYS A 48 -17.62 18.28 10.89
N SER A 49 -17.17 19.42 11.42
CA SER A 49 -17.76 20.74 11.20
C SER A 49 -17.66 21.23 9.75
N TRP A 50 -16.83 20.59 8.91
CA TRP A 50 -16.71 20.97 7.51
C TRP A 50 -17.83 20.42 6.64
N GLY A 51 -18.54 19.40 7.12
CA GLY A 51 -19.70 18.84 6.45
C GLY A 51 -19.55 17.36 6.10
N LYS A 52 -20.51 16.87 5.32
CA LYS A 52 -20.57 15.51 4.81
C LYS A 52 -19.64 15.37 3.59
N TYR A 53 -18.92 14.26 3.52
CA TYR A 53 -18.16 13.90 2.34
C TYR A 53 -19.07 13.62 1.14
N VAL A 54 -18.75 14.24 0.00
CA VAL A 54 -19.47 14.05 -1.27
C VAL A 54 -18.58 13.32 -2.27
N ALA A 55 -17.37 13.83 -2.50
CA ALA A 55 -16.45 13.27 -3.50
C ALA A 55 -14.99 13.65 -3.21
N TYR A 56 -14.07 12.92 -3.83
CA TYR A 56 -12.64 13.21 -3.85
C TYR A 56 -12.17 13.26 -5.30
N SER A 57 -11.51 14.35 -5.70
CA SER A 57 -10.97 14.51 -7.04
C SER A 57 -9.79 15.47 -7.03
N ASN A 58 -8.75 15.14 -7.80
CA ASN A 58 -7.54 15.96 -7.95
C ASN A 58 -6.98 16.45 -6.61
N ASN A 59 -6.86 15.53 -5.65
CA ASN A 59 -6.40 15.78 -4.28
C ASN A 59 -7.17 16.83 -3.48
N ASN A 60 -8.43 17.06 -3.86
CA ASN A 60 -9.37 17.88 -3.12
C ASN A 60 -10.57 17.04 -2.66
N LEU A 61 -11.06 17.33 -1.46
CA LEU A 61 -12.32 16.83 -0.93
C LEU A 61 -13.44 17.82 -1.27
N LEU A 62 -14.53 17.32 -1.82
CA LEU A 62 -15.79 18.03 -1.91
C LEU A 62 -16.65 17.65 -0.70
N LEU A 63 -16.99 18.66 0.09
CA LEU A 63 -17.80 18.52 1.30
C LEU A 63 -19.08 19.36 1.17
N GLU A 64 -20.19 18.83 1.67
CA GLU A 64 -21.46 19.54 1.79
C GLU A 64 -21.70 19.90 3.25
N ALA A 65 -21.75 21.19 3.55
CA ALA A 65 -22.01 21.69 4.88
C ALA A 65 -23.51 21.68 5.21
N SER A 66 -23.85 21.73 6.50
CA SER A 66 -25.25 21.67 6.98
C SER A 66 -26.12 22.84 6.51
N ASP A 67 -25.51 23.93 6.06
CA ASP A 67 -26.16 25.10 5.48
C ASP A 67 -26.45 24.94 3.98
N GLY A 68 -26.18 23.76 3.40
CA GLY A 68 -26.33 23.49 1.97
C GLY A 68 -25.22 24.08 1.10
N SER A 69 -24.21 24.71 1.69
CA SER A 69 -23.03 25.20 0.96
C SER A 69 -22.08 24.05 0.63
N TRP A 70 -21.40 24.14 -0.52
CA TRP A 70 -20.36 23.17 -0.90
C TRP A 70 -18.97 23.76 -0.65
N ARG A 71 -18.05 22.92 -0.19
CA ARG A 71 -16.68 23.31 0.18
C ARG A 71 -15.71 22.37 -0.51
N ILE A 72 -14.79 22.96 -1.27
CA ILE A 72 -13.65 22.23 -1.82
C ILE A 72 -12.48 22.43 -0.86
N VAL A 73 -11.96 21.35 -0.32
CA VAL A 73 -10.87 21.34 0.66
C VAL A 73 -9.66 20.68 0.04
N ASP A 74 -8.55 21.41 0.04
CA ASP A 74 -7.28 20.87 -0.38
C ASP A 74 -6.65 20.08 0.78
N VAL A 75 -6.29 18.82 0.50
CA VAL A 75 -5.68 17.93 1.48
C VAL A 75 -4.22 17.65 1.19
N GLU A 76 -3.73 18.08 0.03
CA GLU A 76 -2.34 17.90 -0.37
C GLU A 76 -1.53 19.13 0.04
N GLY A 77 -0.78 19.00 1.13
CA GLY A 77 0.16 20.02 1.55
C GLY A 77 0.92 19.65 2.80
N LYS A 78 1.78 20.57 3.25
CA LYS A 78 2.55 20.39 4.48
C LYS A 78 1.73 20.90 5.66
N ALA A 79 1.73 20.13 6.74
CA ALA A 79 1.27 20.62 8.04
C ALA A 79 2.09 21.87 8.42
N PRO A 80 1.48 22.89 9.07
CA PRO A 80 0.11 22.92 9.62
C PRO A 80 -0.95 23.55 8.70
N ASP A 81 -0.55 24.07 7.54
CA ASP A 81 -1.42 24.88 6.68
C ASP A 81 -2.53 24.09 6.00
N TYR A 82 -2.43 22.75 6.00
CA TYR A 82 -3.36 21.82 5.38
C TYR A 82 -3.90 20.83 6.40
N PRO A 83 -5.15 20.36 6.25
CA PRO A 83 -6.07 20.66 5.15
C PRO A 83 -6.70 22.06 5.21
N LYS A 84 -7.05 22.66 4.05
CA LYS A 84 -7.59 24.03 3.95
C LYS A 84 -8.75 24.15 2.97
N VAL A 85 -9.77 24.96 3.31
CA VAL A 85 -10.86 25.28 2.39
C VAL A 85 -10.33 26.17 1.26
N LYS A 86 -10.42 25.66 0.03
CA LYS A 86 -10.02 26.33 -1.21
C LYS A 86 -11.17 27.12 -1.84
N VAL A 87 -12.38 26.56 -1.85
CA VAL A 87 -13.57 27.19 -2.44
C VAL A 87 -14.78 26.96 -1.54
N LEU A 88 -15.58 28.00 -1.34
CA LEU A 88 -16.91 27.94 -0.72
C LEU A 88 -17.96 28.33 -1.77
N ILE A 89 -18.83 27.40 -2.11
CA ILE A 89 -19.92 27.59 -3.07
C ILE A 89 -21.21 27.75 -2.27
N ARG A 90 -21.91 28.86 -2.50
CA ARG A 90 -23.24 29.12 -1.94
C ARG A 90 -24.22 29.25 -3.11
N TRP A 91 -25.30 28.50 -3.06
CA TRP A 91 -26.40 28.64 -3.99
C TRP A 91 -27.22 29.88 -3.57
N GLN A 92 -27.45 30.81 -4.51
CA GLN A 92 -28.32 31.97 -4.31
C GLN A 92 -29.72 31.69 -4.86
#